data_AF-A0AAV1CV19-F1
#
_entry.id   AF-A0AAV1CV19-F1
#
_cell.length_a   1.000
_cell.length_b   1.000
_cell.length_c   1.000
_cell.angle_alpha   90.00
_cell.angle_beta   90.00
_cell.angle_gamma   90.00
#
_symmetry.space_group_name_H-M   'P 1'
#
loop_
_entity.id
_entity.type
_entity.pdbx_description
1 polymer ?
#
loop_
_entity_poly.entity_id
_entity_poly.type
_entity_poly.pdbx_seq_one_letter_code
_entity_poly.pdbx_strand_id
1 'polypeptide(L)'
;MGSSIPQAAMHNVFVYGSLLADDVVRVLLHRVPRSSPAVLRDFHRFSIKGRVYPAILPIEAKEVVGKDTSEKMQVDTYVWCNKSDPNLYGEWDFEEWKRLHKEDFIKMSMGFMEELQLPESKPRVATYESFYQQKDDRTSMA
;
A
#
# COMPACT_ATOMS: atom_id res chain seq x y z
N MET A 1 10.36 37.40 -18.10
CA MET A 1 9.14 36.58 -18.14
C MET A 1 9.49 35.24 -17.52
N GLY A 2 9.06 35.01 -16.28
CA GLY A 2 9.32 33.74 -15.59
C GLY A 2 8.39 32.68 -16.14
N SER A 3 8.95 31.65 -16.78
CA SER A 3 8.21 30.51 -17.28
C SER A 3 7.59 29.78 -16.09
N SER A 4 6.28 29.91 -15.91
CA SER A 4 5.51 29.05 -15.02
C SER A 4 5.62 27.63 -15.57
N ILE A 5 6.28 26.76 -14.82
CA ILE A 5 6.22 25.31 -15.03
C ILE A 5 4.72 24.97 -15.13
N PRO A 6 4.26 24.26 -16.17
CA PRO A 6 2.87 23.80 -16.23
C PRO A 6 2.58 23.13 -14.89
N GLN A 7 1.49 23.51 -14.23
CA GLN A 7 1.05 22.90 -12.99
C GLN A 7 0.85 21.42 -13.28
N ALA A 8 1.91 20.63 -13.09
CA ALA A 8 1.90 19.20 -13.28
C ALA A 8 0.72 18.71 -12.46
N ALA A 9 -0.22 18.02 -13.10
CA ALA A 9 -1.41 17.52 -12.43
C ALA A 9 -0.95 16.78 -11.16
N MET A 10 -1.14 17.43 -10.02
CA MET A 10 -0.69 16.89 -8.74
C MET A 10 -1.68 15.79 -8.41
N HIS A 11 -1.29 14.55 -8.68
CA HIS A 11 -2.08 13.39 -8.29
C HIS A 11 -1.96 13.24 -6.77
N ASN A 12 -3.07 13.50 -6.07
CA ASN A 12 -3.17 13.21 -4.64
C ASN A 12 -3.59 11.75 -4.49
N VAL A 13 -2.71 10.94 -3.92
CA VAL A 13 -2.96 9.51 -3.72
C VAL A 13 -3.08 9.23 -2.23
N PHE A 14 -4.18 8.60 -1.83
CA PHE A 14 -4.36 8.06 -0.48
C PHE A 14 -3.74 6.67 -0.38
N VAL A 15 -2.76 6.52 0.51
CA VAL A 15 -2.10 5.24 0.79
C VAL A 15 -2.48 4.74 2.19
N TYR A 16 -2.62 3.43 2.33
CA TYR A 16 -3.17 2.82 3.55
C TYR A 16 -2.42 1.57 4.02
N GLY A 17 -1.32 1.20 3.35
CA GLY A 17 -0.55 -0.02 3.64
C GLY A 17 0.94 0.25 3.75
N SER A 18 1.78 -0.62 3.17
CA SER A 18 3.25 -0.53 3.24
C SER A 18 3.82 0.81 2.74
N LEU A 19 3.13 1.49 1.82
CA LEU A 19 3.50 2.83 1.33
C LEU A 19 3.35 3.94 2.38
N LEU A 20 2.80 3.66 3.56
CA LEU A 20 2.83 4.58 4.71
C LEU A 20 4.25 4.69 5.31
N ALA A 21 5.15 3.75 5.02
CA ALA A 21 6.53 3.79 5.47
C ALA A 21 7.42 4.54 4.46
N ASP A 22 7.95 5.68 4.87
CA ASP A 22 8.82 6.53 4.02
C ASP A 22 10.00 5.79 3.40
N ASP A 23 10.59 4.82 4.11
CA ASP A 23 11.71 4.02 3.59
C ASP A 23 11.30 3.16 2.39
N VAL A 24 10.09 2.58 2.43
CA VAL A 24 9.54 1.82 1.30
C VAL A 24 9.27 2.75 0.12
N VAL A 25 8.68 3.92 0.38
CA VAL A 25 8.41 4.93 -0.65
C VAL A 25 9.71 5.41 -1.30
N ARG A 26 10.74 5.65 -0.50
CA ARG A 26 12.07 6.08 -0.97
C ARG A 26 12.73 5.05 -1.86
N VAL A 27 12.62 3.77 -1.52
CA VAL A 27 13.15 2.68 -2.36
C VAL A 27 12.42 2.63 -3.70
N LEU A 28 11.09 2.74 -3.69
CA LEU A 28 10.28 2.56 -4.91
C LEU A 28 10.28 3.79 -5.83
N LEU A 29 10.34 5.01 -5.28
CA LEU A 29 10.19 6.26 -6.03
C LEU A 29 11.47 7.10 -6.09
N HIS A 30 12.54 6.68 -5.41
CA HIS A 30 13.77 7.46 -5.21
C HIS A 30 13.58 8.83 -4.52
N ARG A 31 12.41 9.07 -3.94
CA ARG A 31 12.04 10.28 -3.20
C ARG A 31 10.91 9.98 -2.22
N VAL A 32 10.62 10.90 -1.32
CA VAL A 32 9.42 10.87 -0.47
C VAL A 32 8.55 12.08 -0.83
N PRO A 33 7.41 11.89 -1.53
CA PRO A 33 6.46 12.97 -1.78
C PRO A 33 5.96 13.58 -0.47
N ARG A 34 5.63 14.87 -0.47
CA ARG A 34 4.97 15.49 0.69
C ARG A 34 3.65 14.76 0.96
N SER A 35 3.45 14.35 2.20
CA SER A 35 2.23 13.71 2.67
C SER A 35 1.69 14.43 3.90
N SER A 36 0.42 14.20 4.21
CA SER A 36 -0.23 14.65 5.44
C SER A 36 -1.15 13.55 5.95
N PRO A 37 -1.34 13.41 7.28
CA PRO A 37 -2.32 12.49 7.83
C PRO A 37 -3.71 12.75 7.24
N ALA A 38 -4.41 11.68 6.90
CA ALA A 38 -5.76 11.73 6.34
C ALA A 38 -6.56 10.49 6.75
N VAL A 39 -7.88 10.58 6.68
CA VAL A 39 -8.79 9.46 6.95
C VAL A 39 -9.65 9.23 5.71
N LEU A 40 -9.64 8.00 5.20
CA LEU A 40 -10.56 7.55 4.16
C LEU A 40 -11.79 6.96 4.83
N ARG A 41 -12.91 7.66 4.74
CA ARG A 41 -14.20 7.24 5.32
C ARG A 41 -14.87 6.19 4.43
N ASP A 42 -15.76 5.39 5.02
CA ASP A 42 -16.59 4.39 4.33
C ASP A 42 -15.79 3.22 3.70
N PHE A 43 -14.54 3.04 4.14
CA PHE A 43 -13.71 1.88 3.81
C PHE A 43 -13.22 1.18 5.08
N HIS A 44 -13.02 -0.12 4.98
CA HIS A 44 -12.33 -0.91 6.00
C HIS A 44 -11.05 -1.51 5.44
N ARG A 45 -10.00 -1.53 6.27
CA ARG A 45 -8.69 -2.04 5.92
C ARG A 45 -8.48 -3.44 6.51
N PHE A 46 -8.41 -4.43 5.63
CA PHE A 46 -8.29 -5.84 5.97
C PHE A 46 -6.87 -6.37 5.84
N SER A 47 -6.51 -7.33 6.69
CA SER A 47 -5.39 -8.22 6.44
C SER A 47 -5.77 -9.29 5.40
N ILE A 48 -4.79 -9.81 4.67
CA ILE A 48 -5.01 -10.85 3.64
C ILE A 48 -4.13 -12.06 3.99
N LYS A 49 -4.72 -13.27 4.04
CA LYS A 49 -3.97 -14.48 4.44
C LYS A 49 -2.78 -14.70 3.52
N GLY A 50 -1.61 -14.96 4.12
CA GLY A 50 -0.36 -15.19 3.39
C GLY A 50 0.23 -13.94 2.73
N ARG A 51 -0.27 -12.73 3.01
CA ARG A 51 0.26 -11.49 2.44
C ARG A 51 0.59 -10.48 3.53
N VAL A 52 1.66 -9.73 3.29
CA VAL A 52 2.16 -8.70 4.21
C VAL A 52 1.69 -7.29 3.86
N TYR A 53 0.72 -7.15 2.95
CA TYR A 53 0.11 -5.86 2.59
C TYR A 53 -1.41 -5.94 2.75
N PRO A 54 -2.05 -4.84 3.14
CA PRO A 54 -3.48 -4.81 3.36
C PRO A 54 -4.28 -4.66 2.06
N ALA A 55 -5.57 -4.95 2.18
CA ALA A 55 -6.61 -4.59 1.23
C ALA A 55 -7.53 -3.53 1.87
N ILE A 56 -8.16 -2.68 1.06
CA ILE A 56 -9.36 -1.94 1.49
C ILE A 56 -10.56 -2.37 0.66
N LEU A 57 -11.71 -2.43 1.31
CA LEU A 57 -13.01 -2.56 0.67
C LEU A 57 -13.97 -1.50 1.22
N PRO A 58 -14.91 -1.01 0.39
CA PRO A 58 -15.98 -0.16 0.89
C PRO A 58 -16.84 -0.94 1.87
N ILE A 59 -17.25 -0.30 2.96
CA ILE A 59 -18.20 -0.86 3.91
C ILE A 59 -19.53 -0.13 3.80
N GLU A 60 -20.63 -0.86 3.97
CA GLU A 60 -21.95 -0.25 4.07
C GLU A 60 -22.03 0.57 5.37
N ALA A 61 -21.87 1.87 5.25
CA ALA A 61 -22.19 2.80 6.33
C ALA A 61 -23.71 3.04 6.33
N LYS A 62 -24.35 2.92 7.49
CA LYS A 62 -25.70 3.46 7.68
C LYS A 62 -25.58 4.98 7.72
N GLU A 63 -26.22 5.67 6.79
CA GLU A 63 -26.20 7.13 6.74
C GLU A 63 -26.90 7.73 7.96
N VAL A 64 -26.24 8.68 8.61
CA VAL A 64 -26.83 9.52 9.66
C VAL A 64 -26.72 10.96 9.20
N VAL A 65 -27.86 11.66 9.13
CA VAL A 65 -27.90 13.06 8.73
C VAL A 65 -27.30 13.91 9.85
N GLY A 66 -26.25 14.68 9.52
CA GLY A 66 -25.56 15.56 10.47
C GLY A 66 -24.77 16.65 9.76
N LYS A 67 -24.15 17.53 10.55
CA LYS A 67 -23.28 18.59 10.05
C LYS A 67 -21.82 18.19 10.27
N ASP A 68 -21.11 17.99 9.16
CA ASP A 68 -19.67 17.73 9.16
C ASP A 68 -18.92 19.04 8.90
N THR A 69 -18.00 19.40 9.79
CA THR A 69 -17.18 20.62 9.67
C THR A 69 -15.75 20.33 9.22
N SER A 70 -15.40 19.07 8.96
CA SER A 70 -14.07 18.70 8.48
C SER A 70 -13.87 19.07 7.02
N GLU A 71 -12.65 19.49 6.69
CA GLU A 71 -12.21 19.68 5.31
C GLU A 71 -12.16 18.33 4.58
N LYS A 72 -12.66 18.29 3.34
CA LYS A 72 -12.69 17.09 2.50
C LYS A 72 -11.84 17.34 1.25
N MET A 73 -11.07 16.34 0.85
CA MET A 73 -10.22 16.39 -0.34
C MET A 73 -10.48 15.16 -1.21
N GLN A 74 -10.60 15.36 -2.52
CA GLN A 74 -10.66 14.26 -3.47
C GLN A 74 -9.26 13.72 -3.74
N VAL A 75 -9.13 12.40 -3.73
CA VAL A 75 -7.87 11.67 -3.85
C VAL A 75 -8.10 10.36 -4.61
N ASP A 76 -7.09 9.92 -5.34
CA ASP A 76 -7.06 8.58 -5.93
C ASP A 76 -6.61 7.56 -4.87
N THR A 77 -7.13 6.34 -4.95
CA THR A 77 -6.63 5.22 -4.15
C THR A 77 -6.81 3.91 -4.90
N TYR A 78 -6.09 2.88 -4.48
CA TYR A 78 -6.21 1.53 -5.03
C TYR A 78 -7.16 0.72 -4.15
N VAL A 79 -8.18 0.08 -4.73
CA VAL A 79 -9.17 -0.73 -4.00
C VAL A 79 -8.96 -2.19 -4.34
N TRP A 80 -9.13 -3.08 -3.35
CA TRP A 80 -9.03 -4.51 -3.60
C TRP A 80 -10.09 -4.97 -4.60
N CYS A 81 -9.66 -5.62 -5.68
CA CYS A 81 -10.54 -5.91 -6.81
C CYS A 81 -11.60 -6.99 -6.49
N ASN A 82 -11.26 -7.95 -5.61
CA ASN A 82 -12.14 -9.04 -5.25
C ASN A 82 -12.86 -8.77 -3.91
N LYS A 83 -14.10 -8.28 -3.98
CA LYS A 83 -14.92 -7.95 -2.79
C LYS A 83 -15.30 -9.16 -1.94
N SER A 84 -15.23 -10.36 -2.49
CA SER A 84 -15.65 -11.61 -1.83
C SER A 84 -14.48 -12.55 -1.58
N ASP A 85 -13.26 -12.00 -1.49
CA ASP A 85 -12.05 -12.76 -1.25
C ASP A 85 -12.09 -13.41 0.16
N PRO A 86 -12.13 -14.76 0.25
CA PRO A 86 -12.22 -15.48 1.52
C PRO A 86 -10.92 -15.38 2.36
N ASN A 87 -9.86 -14.81 1.79
CA ASN A 87 -8.61 -14.57 2.48
C ASN A 87 -8.57 -13.23 3.21
N LEU A 88 -9.57 -12.37 3.04
CA LEU A 88 -9.66 -11.13 3.82
C LEU A 88 -10.11 -11.44 5.25
N TYR A 89 -9.38 -10.92 6.23
CA TYR A 89 -9.71 -11.12 7.64
C TYR A 89 -9.15 -9.99 8.50
N GLY A 90 -9.84 -9.76 9.62
CA GLY A 90 -9.39 -8.85 10.67
C GLY A 90 -9.12 -7.42 10.20
N GLU A 91 -8.61 -6.62 11.13
CA GLU A 91 -8.06 -5.31 10.83
C GLU A 91 -6.55 -5.46 10.56
N TRP A 92 -6.01 -4.64 9.66
CA TRP A 92 -4.57 -4.57 9.46
C TRP A 92 -3.93 -3.48 10.32
N ASP A 93 -2.93 -3.87 11.11
CA ASP A 93 -2.18 -3.00 12.00
C ASP A 93 -0.84 -2.58 11.37
N PHE A 94 -0.67 -1.27 11.18
CA PHE A 94 0.53 -0.71 10.59
C PHE A 94 1.74 -0.75 11.53
N GLU A 95 1.54 -0.58 12.84
CA GLU A 95 2.61 -0.61 13.83
C GLU A 95 3.16 -2.03 14.00
N GLU A 96 2.27 -3.01 14.04
CA GLU A 96 2.66 -4.43 14.04
C GLU A 96 3.44 -4.79 12.77
N TRP A 97 2.92 -4.40 11.60
CA TRP A 97 3.61 -4.63 10.33
C TRP A 97 4.98 -3.96 10.28
N LYS A 98 5.10 -2.72 10.78
CA LYS A 98 6.38 -2.01 10.84
C LYS A 98 7.42 -2.77 11.64
N ARG A 99 7.01 -3.37 12.76
CA ARG A 99 7.89 -4.13 13.66
C ARG A 99 8.28 -5.49 13.06
N LEU A 100 7.35 -6.19 12.42
CA LEU A 100 7.55 -7.59 12.01
C LEU A 100 8.05 -7.75 10.57
N HIS A 101 7.69 -6.84 9.66
CA HIS A 101 7.79 -7.10 8.22
C HIS A 101 8.48 -5.99 7.42
N LYS A 102 8.60 -4.77 7.95
CA LYS A 102 9.15 -3.62 7.20
C LYS A 102 10.54 -3.87 6.63
N GLU A 103 11.48 -4.37 7.43
CA GLU A 103 12.87 -4.56 6.99
C GLU A 103 12.97 -5.54 5.83
N ASP A 104 12.28 -6.68 5.93
CA ASP A 104 12.25 -7.68 4.87
C ASP A 104 11.53 -7.15 3.62
N PHE A 105 10.46 -6.38 3.81
CA PHE A 105 9.74 -5.73 2.70
C PHE A 105 10.63 -4.71 1.96
N ILE A 106 11.48 -3.97 2.67
CA ILE A 106 12.45 -3.04 2.08
C ILE A 106 13.47 -3.81 1.24
N LYS A 107 14.11 -4.85 1.80
CA LYS A 107 15.09 -5.68 1.08
C LYS A 107 14.50 -6.25 -0.21
N MET A 108 13.29 -6.78 -0.10
CA MET A 108 12.49 -7.26 -1.22
C MET A 108 12.23 -6.20 -2.29
N SER A 109 11.83 -5.00 -1.87
CA SER A 109 11.52 -3.91 -2.79
C SER A 109 12.77 -3.42 -3.52
N MET A 110 13.93 -3.44 -2.86
CA MET A 110 15.22 -3.16 -3.51
C MET A 110 15.52 -4.21 -4.58
N GLY A 111 15.41 -5.50 -4.26
CA GLY A 111 15.61 -6.58 -5.24
C GLY A 111 14.64 -6.49 -6.43
N PHE A 112 13.37 -6.17 -6.18
CA PHE A 112 12.40 -5.93 -7.24
C PHE A 112 12.79 -4.75 -8.16
N MET A 113 13.30 -3.65 -7.60
CA MET A 113 13.76 -2.50 -8.41
C MET A 113 14.99 -2.83 -9.26
N GLU A 114 15.84 -3.76 -8.80
CA GLU A 114 16.94 -4.31 -9.60
C GLU A 114 16.41 -5.22 -10.73
N GLU A 115 15.46 -6.12 -10.42
CA GLU A 115 14.83 -7.01 -11.40
C GLU A 115 14.01 -6.27 -12.47
N LEU A 116 13.37 -5.14 -12.13
CA LEU A 116 12.64 -4.31 -13.10
C LEU A 116 13.52 -3.77 -14.23
N GLN A 117 14.84 -3.70 -14.04
CA GLN A 117 15.78 -3.31 -15.08
C GLN A 117 16.01 -4.44 -16.11
N LEU A 118 15.54 -5.66 -15.82
CA LEU A 118 15.67 -6.82 -16.69
C LEU A 118 14.48 -6.93 -17.67
N PRO A 119 14.70 -7.50 -18.87
CA PRO A 119 13.65 -7.62 -19.90
C PRO A 119 12.45 -8.48 -19.52
N GLU A 120 12.61 -9.43 -18.59
CA GLU A 120 11.57 -10.42 -18.21
C GLU A 120 10.93 -10.12 -16.84
N SER A 121 10.87 -8.84 -16.44
CA SER A 121 10.37 -8.47 -15.12
C SER A 121 8.90 -8.88 -14.90
N LYS A 122 8.65 -9.50 -13.74
CA LYS A 122 7.30 -9.87 -13.30
C LYS A 122 6.59 -8.67 -12.66
N PRO A 123 5.24 -8.66 -12.61
CA PRO A 123 4.53 -7.68 -11.81
C PRO A 123 4.97 -7.74 -10.34
N ARG A 124 5.10 -6.58 -9.70
CA ARG A 124 5.53 -6.43 -8.30
C ARG A 124 4.87 -7.42 -7.33
N VAL A 125 3.55 -7.61 -7.48
CA VAL A 125 2.77 -8.53 -6.65
C VAL A 125 3.27 -9.98 -6.79
N ALA A 126 3.54 -10.42 -8.01
CA ALA A 126 4.06 -11.77 -8.28
C ALA A 126 5.48 -11.95 -7.74
N THR A 127 6.33 -10.92 -7.81
CA THR A 127 7.67 -10.94 -7.19
C THR A 127 7.56 -11.10 -5.67
N TYR A 128 6.66 -10.34 -5.03
CA TYR A 128 6.46 -10.43 -3.58
C TYR A 128 5.93 -11.79 -3.13
N GLU A 129 4.91 -12.32 -3.80
CA GLU A 129 4.34 -13.64 -3.48
C GLU A 129 5.41 -14.73 -3.60
N SER A 130 6.25 -14.69 -4.64
CA SER A 130 7.30 -15.69 -4.85
C SER A 130 8.36 -15.70 -3.75
N PHE A 131 8.75 -14.54 -3.23
CA PHE A 131 9.78 -14.44 -2.19
C PHE A 131 9.29 -14.94 -0.84
N TYR A 132 8.07 -14.58 -0.43
CA TYR A 132 7.51 -15.07 0.83
C TYR A 132 7.26 -16.57 0.79
N GLN A 133 6.81 -17.11 -0.35
CA GLN A 133 6.68 -18.55 -0.54
C GLN A 133 8.03 -19.27 -0.38
N GLN A 134 9.11 -18.74 -0.98
CA GLN A 134 10.46 -19.31 -0.82
C GLN A 134 11.00 -19.20 0.62
N LYS A 135 10.66 -18.12 1.34
CA LYS A 135 11.08 -17.95 2.74
C LYS A 135 10.37 -18.96 3.64
N ASP A 136 9.06 -19.14 3.47
CA ASP A 136 8.27 -20.12 4.20
C ASP A 136 8.79 -21.54 3.93
N ASP A 137 9.06 -21.89 2.67
CA ASP A 137 9.65 -23.19 2.30
C ASP A 137 11.00 -23.40 3.00
N ARG A 138 11.88 -22.38 2.99
CA ARG A 138 13.20 -22.46 3.63
C ARG A 138 13.12 -22.57 5.15
N THR A 139 12.14 -21.91 5.78
CA THR A 139 11.89 -22.01 7.21
C THR A 139 11.23 -23.33 7.59
N SER A 140 10.46 -23.96 6.69
CA SER A 140 9.84 -25.27 6.92
C SER A 140 10.79 -26.47 6.81
N MET A 141 11.94 -26.28 6.14
CA MET A 141 12.99 -27.30 5.97
C MET A 141 14.13 -27.21 6.99
N ALA A 142 14.07 -26.27 7.95
CA ALA A 142 15.06 -26.06 8.99
C ALA A 142 14.52 -26.49 10.37
#